data_AF-A0A8B8CGP0-F1
#
_entry.id   AF-A0A8B8CGP0-F1
#
_cell.length_a   1.000
_cell.length_b   1.000
_cell.length_c   1.000
_cell.angle_alpha   90.00
_cell.angle_beta   90.00
_cell.angle_gamma   90.00
#
_symmetry.space_group_name_H-M   'P 1'
#
loop_
_entity.id
_entity.type
_entity.pdbx_description
1 polymer ?
#
loop_
_entity_poly.entity_id
_entity_poly.type
_entity_poly.pdbx_seq_one_letter_code
_entity_poly.pdbx_strand_id
1 'polypeptide(L)'
;MGTNDTDSLQTDYVTALCSGLQQLFESSQYTDIEIAVEQRLFRSHQLLLAAMSPYFDAMFSSGMIESQNQKVRLQNVSSSTFDLILKFIYSGKLELDEENVGDLLQASVMMQIKCLVERCEQFMISRVDTENCIGTWKLAQGHGCQQLASKSFRFILRHFSEICQTEDFRALDVDDVTSIISNNDLNVKDEEIVTETVFDWIHADLDNRKQHIRTLFEHLRLPLLQPEYLLEVVEQNPLLQNDPESKEILDEAKRYHLLPARRHEFISPRLVYRNSGDYEEVVICIGGSGESECSTRTVTCCRSNMTWNYLESLPYNPDAEFATCSYGNAIFVSGGSSNLKGVLCYHSNWNAWTRCQPMLLGRRRHAMEAVGESVFVLGGFDDGNEEGYQTILAIERFKLRTGEWEDCGYLSTPVRSASSAVDREKIFLFGGVTGENYDTKVVQCFDTRRNTCTVISQLPVFCRLSSALAYQRKILIICPDGEILSFQDGAVETLGRIPGFERYSFGLVLQGDSVIVYGGMKSSEIFDDVVRFNITNKTASLTGIYMPQRLFGFGCVKSVIHKKYLTKPVS
;
A
#
# COMPACT_ATOMS: atom_id res chain seq x y z
N MET A 1 23.83 42.43 23.96
CA MET A 1 23.65 42.21 25.42
C MET A 1 22.35 42.88 25.87
N GLY A 2 21.18 42.38 25.50
CA GLY A 2 19.92 43.08 25.81
C GLY A 2 18.65 42.23 25.79
N THR A 3 18.77 40.90 25.72
CA THR A 3 17.63 39.98 25.65
C THR A 3 17.38 39.19 26.94
N ASN A 4 18.31 39.20 27.91
CA ASN A 4 18.20 38.37 29.12
C ASN A 4 17.57 39.07 30.34
N ASP A 5 17.56 40.41 30.39
CA ASP A 5 17.02 41.16 31.56
C ASP A 5 15.51 41.38 31.49
N THR A 6 14.91 41.37 30.31
CA THR A 6 13.45 41.52 30.14
C THR A 6 12.69 40.25 30.51
N ASP A 7 13.29 39.08 30.26
CA ASP A 7 12.68 37.78 30.61
C ASP A 7 12.70 37.54 32.13
N SER A 8 13.67 38.07 32.88
CA SER A 8 13.75 37.91 34.34
C SER A 8 12.65 38.71 35.06
N LEU A 9 12.45 39.98 34.69
CA LEU A 9 11.40 40.84 35.24
C LEU A 9 10.00 40.30 34.98
N GLN A 10 9.75 39.75 33.79
CA GLN A 10 8.47 39.15 33.46
C GLN A 10 8.22 37.87 34.28
N THR A 11 9.26 37.05 34.48
CA THR A 11 9.18 35.84 35.32
C THR A 11 8.89 36.18 36.78
N ASP A 12 9.55 37.20 37.33
CA ASP A 12 9.33 37.68 38.69
C ASP A 12 7.92 38.25 38.87
N TYR A 13 7.42 39.01 37.89
CA TYR A 13 6.05 39.54 37.89
C TYR A 13 5.01 38.41 37.90
N VAL A 14 5.16 37.42 37.02
CA VAL A 14 4.23 36.26 36.97
C VAL A 14 4.26 35.48 38.28
N THR A 15 5.46 35.28 38.86
CA THR A 15 5.60 34.55 40.13
C THR A 15 4.94 35.32 41.29
N ALA A 16 5.14 36.64 41.36
CA ALA A 16 4.48 37.49 42.35
C ALA A 16 2.96 37.48 42.17
N LEU A 17 2.47 37.55 40.93
CA LEU A 17 1.04 37.48 40.62
C LEU A 17 0.42 36.14 41.03
N CYS A 18 1.04 35.01 40.68
CA CYS A 18 0.57 33.67 41.08
C CYS A 18 0.54 33.51 42.60
N SER A 19 1.56 33.99 43.32
CA SER A 19 1.57 33.91 44.79
C SER A 19 0.48 34.78 45.44
N GLY A 20 0.23 35.98 44.89
CA GLY A 20 -0.87 36.84 45.32
C GLY A 20 -2.25 36.23 45.06
N LEU A 21 -2.46 35.65 43.87
CA LEU A 21 -3.71 34.96 43.51
C LEU A 21 -3.97 33.75 44.42
N GLN A 22 -2.93 32.98 44.76
CA GLN A 22 -3.06 31.87 45.69
C GLN A 22 -3.47 32.34 47.10
N GLN A 23 -2.89 33.43 47.62
CA GLN A 23 -3.28 34.00 48.92
C GLN A 23 -4.73 34.51 48.92
N LEU A 24 -5.19 35.10 47.81
CA LEU A 24 -6.58 35.54 47.65
C LEU A 24 -7.55 34.35 47.62
N PHE A 25 -7.15 33.24 47.01
CA PHE A 25 -7.92 32.00 47.02
C PHE A 25 -8.04 31.42 48.43
N GLU A 26 -6.93 31.28 49.16
CA GLU A 26 -6.90 30.74 50.52
C GLU A 26 -7.68 31.60 51.53
N SER A 27 -7.62 32.93 51.37
CA SER A 27 -8.33 33.88 52.24
C SER A 27 -9.79 34.13 51.85
N SER A 28 -10.24 33.65 50.67
CA SER A 28 -11.57 33.89 50.11
C SER A 28 -11.97 35.38 50.06
N GLN A 29 -11.00 36.28 49.91
CA GLN A 29 -11.25 37.72 49.82
C GLN A 29 -11.59 38.10 48.37
N TYR A 30 -12.54 39.03 48.17
CA TYR A 30 -12.98 39.54 46.87
C TYR A 30 -13.60 38.51 45.91
N THR A 31 -14.04 37.35 46.41
CA THR A 31 -14.78 36.37 45.61
C THR A 31 -16.14 36.95 45.19
N ASP A 32 -16.43 36.91 43.89
CA ASP A 32 -17.61 37.49 43.25
C ASP A 32 -18.56 36.44 42.65
N ILE A 33 -18.19 35.15 42.73
CA ILE A 33 -19.01 34.04 42.27
C ILE A 33 -18.90 32.81 43.18
N GLU A 34 -20.03 32.11 43.35
CA GLU A 34 -20.12 30.80 43.99
C GLU A 34 -20.49 29.72 42.97
N ILE A 35 -19.62 28.72 42.81
CA ILE A 35 -19.84 27.58 41.91
C ILE A 35 -20.24 26.36 42.73
N ALA A 36 -21.46 25.88 42.52
CA ALA A 36 -21.98 24.66 43.13
C ALA A 36 -21.65 23.46 42.24
N VAL A 37 -20.86 22.51 42.75
CA VAL A 37 -20.50 21.25 42.10
C VAL A 37 -20.90 20.12 43.04
N GLU A 38 -21.79 19.23 42.59
CA GLU A 38 -22.41 18.20 43.42
C GLU A 38 -23.01 18.76 44.73
N GLN A 39 -22.46 18.40 45.89
CA GLN A 39 -22.86 18.92 47.20
C GLN A 39 -21.89 19.95 47.78
N ARG A 40 -20.82 20.30 47.05
CA ARG A 40 -19.82 21.28 47.50
C ARG A 40 -20.02 22.63 46.82
N LEU A 41 -19.68 23.69 47.55
CA LEU A 41 -19.75 25.08 47.10
C LEU A 41 -18.34 25.67 47.08
N PHE A 42 -17.93 26.19 45.92
CA PHE A 42 -16.62 26.78 45.71
C PHE A 42 -16.76 28.28 45.49
N ARG A 43 -16.05 29.09 46.28
CA ARG A 43 -16.00 30.54 46.09
C ARG A 43 -14.79 30.90 45.24
N SER A 44 -15.00 31.69 44.19
CA SER A 44 -13.96 31.99 43.20
C SER A 44 -14.13 33.40 42.61
N HIS A 45 -13.24 33.74 41.68
CA HIS A 45 -13.17 35.05 41.03
C HIS A 45 -13.52 34.92 39.54
N GLN A 46 -14.57 35.61 39.07
CA GLN A 46 -15.07 35.53 37.69
C GLN A 46 -13.99 35.90 36.68
N LEU A 47 -13.23 36.96 36.96
CA LEU A 47 -12.16 37.45 36.08
C LEU A 47 -11.12 36.35 35.79
N LEU A 48 -10.71 35.60 36.81
CA LEU A 48 -9.67 34.59 36.66
C LEU A 48 -10.19 33.36 35.91
N LEU A 49 -11.42 32.94 36.19
CA LEU A 49 -12.07 31.85 35.48
C LEU A 49 -12.28 32.20 33.99
N ALA A 50 -12.79 33.40 33.69
CA ALA A 50 -12.97 33.87 32.32
C ALA A 50 -11.63 34.00 31.57
N ALA A 51 -10.57 34.48 32.24
CA ALA A 51 -9.25 34.60 31.64
C ALA A 51 -8.64 33.25 31.22
N MET A 52 -8.91 32.18 31.98
CA MET A 52 -8.32 30.85 31.75
C MET A 52 -9.23 29.89 30.96
N SER A 53 -10.53 30.19 30.88
CA SER A 53 -11.54 29.30 30.31
C SER A 53 -12.52 30.12 29.46
N PRO A 54 -12.50 29.94 28.13
CA PRO A 54 -13.48 30.57 27.25
C PRO A 54 -14.93 30.12 27.55
N TYR A 55 -15.11 28.92 28.14
CA TYR A 55 -16.40 28.46 28.62
C TYR A 55 -16.97 29.38 29.72
N PHE A 56 -16.15 29.73 30.72
CA PHE A 56 -16.57 30.66 31.77
C PHE A 56 -16.72 32.09 31.25
N ASP A 57 -15.85 32.53 30.33
CA ASP A 57 -15.98 33.85 29.68
C ASP A 57 -17.32 33.98 28.94
N ALA A 58 -17.68 32.98 28.12
CA ALA A 58 -18.97 32.93 27.45
C ALA A 58 -20.15 32.86 28.45
N MET A 59 -20.02 32.08 29.52
CA MET A 59 -21.04 31.97 30.56
C MET A 59 -21.32 33.33 31.22
N PHE A 60 -20.30 34.10 31.58
CA PHE A 60 -20.46 35.37 32.26
C PHE A 60 -20.84 36.52 31.31
N SER A 61 -20.47 36.44 30.03
CA SER A 61 -20.75 37.48 29.02
C SER A 61 -22.08 37.31 28.26
N SER A 62 -22.67 36.11 28.26
CA SER A 62 -23.84 35.76 27.41
C SER A 62 -25.17 36.42 27.77
N GLY A 63 -25.26 37.18 28.87
CA GLY A 63 -26.50 37.88 29.28
C GLY A 63 -27.64 36.97 29.75
N MET A 64 -27.36 35.68 29.97
CA MET A 64 -28.32 34.67 30.47
C MET A 64 -28.53 34.76 31.99
N ILE A 65 -29.42 33.94 32.56
CA ILE A 65 -29.73 33.96 34.01
C ILE A 65 -28.47 33.73 34.86
N GLU A 66 -27.52 32.94 34.35
CA GLU A 66 -26.23 32.65 34.94
C GLU A 66 -25.30 33.89 35.02
N SER A 67 -25.47 34.89 34.14
CA SER A 67 -24.71 36.14 34.23
C SER A 67 -25.31 37.12 35.24
N GLN A 68 -26.55 36.89 35.69
CA GLN A 68 -27.25 37.72 36.68
C GLN A 68 -27.21 37.13 38.10
N ASN A 69 -26.99 35.82 38.22
CA ASN A 69 -26.87 35.12 39.49
C ASN A 69 -25.41 35.00 39.93
N GLN A 70 -25.13 35.38 41.18
CA GLN A 70 -23.82 35.15 41.82
C GLN A 70 -23.53 33.66 42.13
N LYS A 71 -24.45 32.76 41.77
CA LYS A 71 -24.34 31.32 42.01
C LYS A 71 -24.61 30.52 40.74
N VAL A 72 -23.63 29.75 40.31
CA VAL A 72 -23.69 28.89 39.12
C VAL A 72 -23.63 27.43 39.55
N ARG A 73 -24.39 26.55 38.88
CA ARG A 73 -24.34 25.11 39.14
C ARG A 73 -23.69 24.39 37.97
N LEU A 74 -22.56 23.75 38.20
CA LEU A 74 -21.93 22.88 37.20
C LEU A 74 -22.49 21.46 37.31
N GLN A 75 -22.75 20.86 36.16
CA GLN A 75 -23.17 19.47 36.02
C GLN A 75 -22.06 18.69 35.32
N ASN A 76 -22.02 17.37 35.51
CA ASN A 76 -21.09 16.44 34.84
C ASN A 76 -19.60 16.60 35.21
N VAL A 77 -19.28 17.16 36.38
CA VAL A 77 -17.92 17.20 36.94
C VAL A 77 -18.00 16.86 38.42
N SER A 78 -17.07 16.03 38.90
CA SER A 78 -16.95 15.67 40.31
C SER A 78 -16.36 16.83 41.11
N SER A 79 -16.76 16.95 42.38
CA SER A 79 -16.27 18.01 43.25
C SER A 79 -14.77 17.92 43.55
N SER A 80 -14.16 16.73 43.47
CA SER A 80 -12.71 16.53 43.58
C SER A 80 -11.96 17.05 42.34
N THR A 81 -12.44 16.72 41.14
CA THR A 81 -11.81 17.17 39.88
C THR A 81 -11.91 18.67 39.73
N PHE A 82 -13.04 19.27 40.09
CA PHE A 82 -13.18 20.73 40.05
C PHE A 82 -12.24 21.44 41.04
N ASP A 83 -12.04 20.88 42.23
CA ASP A 83 -11.08 21.42 43.20
C ASP A 83 -9.65 21.41 42.65
N LEU A 84 -9.24 20.36 41.94
CA LEU A 84 -7.94 20.29 41.26
C LEU A 84 -7.80 21.35 40.16
N ILE A 85 -8.83 21.52 39.31
CA ILE A 85 -8.85 22.56 38.28
C ILE A 85 -8.74 23.95 38.91
N LEU A 86 -9.48 24.19 39.99
CA LEU A 86 -9.48 25.48 40.66
C LEU A 86 -8.12 25.77 41.27
N LYS A 87 -7.53 24.82 42.01
CA LYS A 87 -6.17 24.92 42.54
C LYS A 87 -5.15 25.18 41.43
N PHE A 88 -5.30 24.54 40.27
CA PHE A 88 -4.45 24.80 39.13
C PHE A 88 -4.60 26.23 38.59
N ILE A 89 -5.83 26.72 38.43
CA ILE A 89 -6.10 28.09 37.95
C ILE A 89 -5.46 29.14 38.86
N TYR A 90 -5.46 28.93 40.18
CA TYR A 90 -4.89 29.89 41.14
C TYR A 90 -3.39 29.73 41.39
N SER A 91 -2.84 28.51 41.33
CA SER A 91 -1.45 28.22 41.72
C SER A 91 -0.52 27.86 40.56
N GLY A 92 -1.08 27.50 39.40
CA GLY A 92 -0.34 26.93 38.27
C GLY A 92 0.23 25.53 38.52
N LYS A 93 -0.04 24.91 39.68
CA LYS A 93 0.44 23.57 40.05
C LYS A 93 -0.66 22.54 39.88
N LEU A 94 -0.28 21.37 39.38
CA LEU A 94 -1.18 20.25 39.14
C LEU A 94 -0.50 18.94 39.52
N GLU A 95 -1.17 18.15 40.36
CA GLU A 95 -0.75 16.80 40.72
C GLU A 95 -1.62 15.81 39.93
N LEU A 96 -0.99 15.10 38.99
CA LEU A 96 -1.64 14.11 38.12
C LEU A 96 -1.33 12.71 38.60
N ASP A 97 -2.36 11.86 38.64
CA ASP A 97 -2.26 10.43 38.90
C ASP A 97 -3.11 9.66 37.87
N GLU A 98 -3.05 8.32 37.92
CA GLU A 98 -3.74 7.45 36.94
C GLU A 98 -5.25 7.42 37.14
N GLU A 99 -5.75 7.72 38.34
CA GLU A 99 -7.18 7.72 38.67
C GLU A 99 -7.85 9.06 38.28
N ASN A 100 -7.14 10.16 38.44
CA ASN A 100 -7.66 11.51 38.26
C ASN A 100 -7.57 12.04 36.82
N VAL A 101 -6.62 11.52 36.03
CA VAL A 101 -6.29 12.12 34.72
C VAL A 101 -7.43 12.01 33.71
N GLY A 102 -8.22 10.93 33.77
CA GLY A 102 -9.37 10.72 32.87
C GLY A 102 -10.47 11.77 33.12
N ASP A 103 -10.93 11.87 34.36
CA ASP A 103 -11.94 12.85 34.78
C ASP A 103 -11.46 14.29 34.55
N LEU A 104 -10.18 14.55 34.83
CA LEU A 104 -9.58 15.87 34.65
C LEU A 104 -9.50 16.25 33.16
N LEU A 105 -9.14 15.33 32.27
CA LEU A 105 -9.15 15.56 30.83
C LEU A 105 -10.57 15.93 30.37
N GLN A 106 -11.57 15.11 30.75
CA GLN A 106 -12.96 15.35 30.39
C GLN A 106 -13.44 16.73 30.85
N ALA A 107 -13.19 17.07 32.11
CA ALA A 107 -13.57 18.37 32.66
C ALA A 107 -12.81 19.54 32.00
N SER A 108 -11.52 19.36 31.71
CA SER A 108 -10.69 20.38 31.06
C SER A 108 -11.13 20.66 29.62
N VAL A 109 -11.52 19.63 28.87
CA VAL A 109 -12.09 19.80 27.52
C VAL A 109 -13.44 20.50 27.60
N MET A 110 -14.32 20.07 28.51
CA MET A 110 -15.64 20.70 28.71
C MET A 110 -15.52 22.20 29.05
N MET A 111 -14.57 22.55 29.92
CA MET A 111 -14.27 23.93 30.33
C MET A 111 -13.34 24.65 29.36
N GLN A 112 -12.90 24.03 28.27
CA GLN A 112 -12.04 24.62 27.25
C GLN A 112 -10.69 25.16 27.79
N ILE A 113 -10.12 24.52 28.83
CA ILE A 113 -8.84 24.92 29.42
C ILE A 113 -7.70 24.20 28.68
N LYS A 114 -7.21 24.83 27.61
CA LYS A 114 -6.27 24.23 26.66
C LYS A 114 -4.97 23.71 27.31
N CYS A 115 -4.36 24.47 28.22
CA CYS A 115 -3.11 24.07 28.86
C CYS A 115 -3.25 22.81 29.73
N LEU A 116 -4.40 22.63 30.38
CA LEU A 116 -4.70 21.41 31.14
C LEU A 116 -4.90 20.22 30.21
N VAL A 117 -5.63 20.40 29.10
CA VAL A 117 -5.83 19.34 28.10
C VAL A 117 -4.47 18.86 27.60
N GLU A 118 -3.60 19.76 27.15
CA GLU A 118 -2.26 19.41 26.66
C GLU A 118 -1.43 18.69 27.73
N ARG A 119 -1.51 19.12 28.99
CA ARG A 119 -0.77 18.49 30.10
C ARG A 119 -1.28 17.10 30.43
N CYS A 120 -2.59 16.88 30.39
CA CYS A 120 -3.23 15.58 30.59
C CYS A 120 -2.90 14.63 29.43
N GLU A 121 -2.98 15.10 28.18
CA GLU A 121 -2.59 14.33 27.00
C GLU A 121 -1.14 13.85 27.12
N GLN A 122 -0.20 14.73 27.46
CA GLN A 122 1.21 14.37 27.62
C GLN A 122 1.42 13.32 28.72
N PHE A 123 0.71 13.43 29.84
CA PHE A 123 0.79 12.47 30.93
C PHE A 123 0.29 11.09 30.49
N MET A 124 -0.91 11.03 29.88
CA MET A 124 -1.45 9.77 29.37
C MET A 124 -0.55 9.14 28.30
N ILE A 125 -0.06 9.92 27.33
CA ILE A 125 0.87 9.42 26.29
C ILE A 125 2.11 8.76 26.90
N SER A 126 2.64 9.30 28.00
CA SER A 126 3.83 8.77 28.67
C SER A 126 3.58 7.49 29.49
N ARG A 127 2.31 7.16 29.73
CA ARG A 127 1.85 6.04 30.56
C ARG A 127 1.01 5.02 29.80
N VAL A 128 0.86 5.15 28.48
CA VAL A 128 0.12 4.17 27.68
C VAL A 128 0.82 2.80 27.75
N ASP A 129 0.05 1.78 28.09
CA ASP A 129 0.44 0.37 28.12
C ASP A 129 -0.59 -0.50 27.39
N THR A 130 -0.38 -1.82 27.39
CA THR A 130 -1.25 -2.77 26.68
C THR A 130 -2.63 -2.94 27.29
N GLU A 131 -2.80 -2.61 28.58
CA GLU A 131 -4.08 -2.73 29.30
C GLU A 131 -4.90 -1.44 29.16
N ASN A 132 -4.27 -0.26 29.23
CA ASN A 132 -4.96 1.03 29.24
C ASN A 132 -5.12 1.69 27.85
N CYS A 133 -4.47 1.16 26.80
CA CYS A 133 -4.41 1.82 25.50
C CYS A 133 -5.77 2.00 24.83
N ILE A 134 -6.65 0.98 24.90
CA ILE A 134 -7.99 1.02 24.30
C ILE A 134 -8.84 2.06 25.02
N GLY A 135 -8.88 2.03 26.36
CA GLY A 135 -9.60 3.01 27.17
C GLY A 135 -9.12 4.43 26.89
N THR A 136 -7.80 4.65 26.85
CA THR A 136 -7.19 5.95 26.52
C THR A 136 -7.59 6.43 25.12
N TRP A 137 -7.62 5.51 24.15
CA TRP A 137 -8.01 5.82 22.77
C TRP A 137 -9.50 6.21 22.68
N LYS A 138 -10.41 5.46 23.32
CA LYS A 138 -11.85 5.77 23.34
C LYS A 138 -12.15 7.07 24.09
N LEU A 139 -11.47 7.32 25.22
CA LEU A 139 -11.55 8.59 25.94
C LEU A 139 -11.14 9.76 25.04
N ALA A 140 -10.02 9.61 24.33
CA ALA A 140 -9.53 10.64 23.43
C ALA A 140 -10.47 10.92 22.25
N GLN A 141 -11.07 9.88 21.66
CA GLN A 141 -12.08 10.03 20.61
C GLN A 141 -13.34 10.72 21.12
N GLY A 142 -13.85 10.33 22.30
CA GLY A 142 -15.05 10.90 22.91
C GLY A 142 -14.95 12.40 23.21
N HIS A 143 -13.74 12.89 23.48
CA HIS A 143 -13.48 14.29 23.80
C HIS A 143 -12.79 15.09 22.67
N GLY A 144 -12.55 14.49 21.50
CA GLY A 144 -11.94 15.17 20.36
C GLY A 144 -10.43 15.47 20.50
N CYS A 145 -9.74 14.75 21.40
CA CYS A 145 -8.30 14.86 21.63
C CYS A 145 -7.50 14.14 20.53
N GLN A 146 -7.29 14.81 19.40
CA GLN A 146 -6.69 14.19 18.21
C GLN A 146 -5.26 13.67 18.41
N GLN A 147 -4.42 14.37 19.18
CA GLN A 147 -3.03 13.97 19.39
C GLN A 147 -2.94 12.70 20.23
N LEU A 148 -3.69 12.66 21.33
CA LEU A 148 -3.80 11.49 22.18
C LEU A 148 -4.40 10.31 21.41
N ALA A 149 -5.52 10.52 20.72
CA ALA A 149 -6.18 9.47 19.93
C ALA A 149 -5.23 8.85 18.89
N SER A 150 -4.49 9.68 18.15
CA SER A 150 -3.56 9.21 17.11
C SER A 150 -2.39 8.42 17.71
N LYS A 151 -1.84 8.85 18.85
CA LYS A 151 -0.71 8.16 19.50
C LYS A 151 -1.16 6.86 20.16
N SER A 152 -2.30 6.85 20.84
CA SER A 152 -2.88 5.64 21.43
C SER A 152 -3.27 4.63 20.36
N PHE A 153 -3.89 5.08 19.26
CA PHE A 153 -4.21 4.20 18.13
C PHE A 153 -2.94 3.58 17.50
N ARG A 154 -1.88 4.38 17.31
CA ARG A 154 -0.60 3.85 16.83
C ARG A 154 0.05 2.86 17.80
N PHE A 155 -0.15 3.04 19.11
CA PHE A 155 0.28 2.06 20.11
C PHE A 155 -0.50 0.75 19.97
N ILE A 156 -1.83 0.83 19.79
CA ILE A 156 -2.69 -0.34 19.53
C ILE A 156 -2.20 -1.11 18.30
N LEU A 157 -1.95 -0.42 17.19
CA LEU A 157 -1.44 -1.05 15.97
C LEU A 157 -0.11 -1.77 16.18
N ARG A 158 0.78 -1.25 17.03
CA ARG A 158 2.11 -1.81 17.29
C ARG A 158 2.09 -3.05 18.18
N HIS A 159 1.20 -3.08 19.16
CA HIS A 159 1.08 -4.16 20.16
C HIS A 159 -0.15 -5.02 19.92
N PHE A 160 -0.67 -5.05 18.68
CA PHE A 160 -1.92 -5.73 18.34
C PHE A 160 -1.96 -7.20 18.76
N SER A 161 -0.84 -7.93 18.65
CA SER A 161 -0.75 -9.35 19.04
C SER A 161 -1.04 -9.64 20.52
N GLU A 162 -0.79 -8.65 21.39
CA GLU A 162 -1.10 -8.75 22.83
C GLU A 162 -2.51 -8.21 23.10
N ILE A 163 -2.86 -7.11 22.44
CA ILE A 163 -4.12 -6.40 22.65
C ILE A 163 -5.33 -7.19 22.12
N CYS A 164 -5.18 -7.97 21.05
CA CYS A 164 -6.30 -8.74 20.49
C CYS A 164 -6.87 -9.79 21.46
N GLN A 165 -6.11 -10.17 22.49
CA GLN A 165 -6.50 -11.16 23.49
C GLN A 165 -7.23 -10.56 24.70
N THR A 166 -7.23 -9.23 24.85
CA THR A 166 -7.82 -8.56 26.02
C THR A 166 -9.34 -8.52 25.95
N GLU A 167 -9.99 -8.43 27.11
CA GLU A 167 -11.45 -8.26 27.20
C GLU A 167 -11.89 -6.92 26.62
N ASP A 168 -11.06 -5.87 26.77
CA ASP A 168 -11.32 -4.54 26.22
C ASP A 168 -11.43 -4.56 24.69
N PHE A 169 -10.59 -5.35 24.00
CA PHE A 169 -10.71 -5.51 22.55
C PHE A 169 -12.00 -6.23 22.17
N ARG A 170 -12.40 -7.25 22.92
CA ARG A 170 -13.68 -7.97 22.69
C ARG A 170 -14.90 -7.08 22.91
N ALA A 171 -14.78 -6.04 23.73
CA ALA A 171 -15.84 -5.08 24.01
C ALA A 171 -15.96 -3.95 22.95
N LEU A 172 -15.01 -3.83 22.02
CA LEU A 172 -15.06 -2.83 20.95
C LEU A 172 -16.28 -2.98 20.03
N ASP A 173 -16.70 -1.87 19.44
CA ASP A 173 -17.72 -1.84 18.40
C ASP A 173 -17.16 -2.25 17.02
N VAL A 174 -18.06 -2.46 16.05
CA VAL A 174 -17.68 -2.89 14.70
C VAL A 174 -16.82 -1.85 13.97
N ASP A 175 -17.09 -0.57 14.18
CA ASP A 175 -16.40 0.52 13.48
C ASP A 175 -14.96 0.65 13.97
N ASP A 176 -14.76 0.52 15.28
CA ASP A 176 -13.45 0.47 15.92
C ASP A 176 -12.62 -0.71 15.41
N VAL A 177 -13.18 -1.93 15.44
CA VAL A 177 -12.48 -3.13 14.95
C VAL A 177 -12.14 -2.98 13.47
N THR A 178 -13.08 -2.48 12.67
CA THR A 178 -12.88 -2.21 11.24
C THR A 178 -11.75 -1.21 11.00
N SER A 179 -11.67 -0.15 11.81
CA SER A 179 -10.60 0.87 11.73
C SER A 179 -9.22 0.27 12.02
N ILE A 180 -9.13 -0.69 12.95
CA ILE A 180 -7.88 -1.37 13.32
C ILE A 180 -7.46 -2.35 12.21
N ILE A 181 -8.35 -3.25 11.78
CA ILE A 181 -8.02 -4.31 10.81
C ILE A 181 -7.77 -3.78 9.40
N SER A 182 -8.34 -2.61 9.03
CA SER A 182 -8.12 -2.00 7.71
C SER A 182 -6.73 -1.34 7.59
N ASN A 183 -6.06 -1.03 8.70
CA ASN A 183 -4.85 -0.20 8.68
C ASN A 183 -3.58 -0.96 8.25
N ASN A 184 -2.86 -0.46 7.24
CA ASN A 184 -1.63 -1.08 6.74
C ASN A 184 -0.47 -1.15 7.76
N ASP A 185 -0.46 -0.30 8.80
CA ASP A 185 0.58 -0.25 9.84
C ASP A 185 0.33 -1.23 11.01
N LEU A 186 -0.75 -2.02 10.95
CA LEU A 186 -1.03 -3.06 11.94
C LEU A 186 0.15 -4.05 12.04
N ASN A 187 0.72 -4.21 13.23
CA ASN A 187 1.89 -5.05 13.47
C ASN A 187 1.48 -6.49 13.75
N VAL A 188 1.42 -7.28 12.69
CA VAL A 188 1.11 -8.71 12.72
C VAL A 188 2.12 -9.47 11.88
N LYS A 189 2.42 -10.70 12.31
CA LYS A 189 3.29 -11.60 11.54
C LYS A 189 2.57 -12.10 10.29
N ASP A 190 1.35 -12.59 10.50
CA ASP A 190 0.54 -13.28 9.50
C ASP A 190 -0.91 -12.78 9.57
N GLU A 191 -1.62 -12.79 8.43
CA GLU A 191 -3.02 -12.33 8.34
C GLU A 191 -4.01 -13.31 8.98
N GLU A 192 -3.57 -14.54 9.23
CA GLU A 192 -4.27 -15.57 9.99
C GLU A 192 -4.65 -15.03 11.38
N ILE A 193 -3.72 -14.37 12.08
CA ILE A 193 -3.95 -13.79 13.41
C ILE A 193 -5.08 -12.74 13.36
N VAL A 194 -5.11 -11.91 12.32
CA VAL A 194 -6.16 -10.90 12.14
C VAL A 194 -7.51 -11.58 11.90
N THR A 195 -7.52 -12.63 11.07
CA THR A 195 -8.72 -13.40 10.75
C THR A 195 -9.27 -14.14 11.97
N GLU A 196 -8.41 -14.79 12.75
CA GLU A 196 -8.74 -15.43 14.02
C GLU A 196 -9.31 -14.42 15.02
N THR A 197 -8.66 -13.26 15.17
CA THR A 197 -9.13 -12.18 16.06
C THR A 197 -10.54 -11.71 15.67
N VAL A 198 -10.82 -11.56 14.38
CA VAL A 198 -12.15 -11.19 13.90
C VAL A 198 -13.18 -12.28 14.21
N PHE A 199 -12.83 -13.55 14.00
CA PHE A 199 -13.71 -14.65 14.38
C PHE A 199 -13.97 -14.67 15.88
N ASP A 200 -12.95 -14.55 16.72
CA ASP A 200 -13.11 -14.53 18.18
C ASP A 200 -13.99 -13.36 18.64
N TRP A 201 -13.82 -12.18 18.04
CA TRP A 201 -14.66 -11.02 18.32
C TRP A 201 -16.13 -11.26 17.92
N ILE A 202 -16.40 -11.90 16.78
CA ILE A 202 -17.77 -12.27 16.38
C ILE A 202 -18.35 -13.32 17.34
N HIS A 203 -17.57 -14.32 17.74
CA HIS A 203 -18.02 -15.40 18.62
C HIS A 203 -18.35 -14.93 20.04
N ALA A 204 -17.75 -13.83 20.50
CA ALA A 204 -18.06 -13.24 21.80
C ALA A 204 -19.53 -12.75 21.91
N ASP A 205 -20.17 -12.36 20.80
CA ASP A 205 -21.59 -11.99 20.74
C ASP A 205 -22.18 -12.36 19.37
N LEU A 206 -22.36 -13.66 19.14
CA LEU A 206 -22.78 -14.22 17.85
C LEU A 206 -24.10 -13.64 17.34
N ASP A 207 -25.06 -13.41 18.25
CA ASP A 207 -26.41 -13.03 17.86
C ASP A 207 -26.46 -11.64 17.24
N ASN A 208 -25.71 -10.68 17.80
CA ASN A 208 -25.66 -9.31 17.30
C ASN A 208 -24.54 -9.10 16.26
N ARG A 209 -23.41 -9.81 16.38
CA ARG A 209 -22.21 -9.54 15.55
C ARG A 209 -22.18 -10.29 14.23
N LYS A 210 -22.93 -11.38 14.07
CA LYS A 210 -22.97 -12.15 12.80
C LYS A 210 -23.30 -11.31 11.57
N GLN A 211 -24.11 -10.25 11.72
CA GLN A 211 -24.50 -9.37 10.61
C GLN A 211 -23.33 -8.52 10.08
N HIS A 212 -22.28 -8.32 10.88
CA HIS A 212 -21.12 -7.50 10.55
C HIS A 212 -20.00 -8.29 9.86
N ILE A 213 -20.20 -9.58 9.59
CA ILE A 213 -19.17 -10.41 8.96
C ILE A 213 -18.76 -9.86 7.60
N ARG A 214 -19.72 -9.42 6.78
CA ARG A 214 -19.48 -8.85 5.45
C ARG A 214 -18.52 -7.66 5.53
N THR A 215 -18.85 -6.68 6.37
CA THR A 215 -18.05 -5.44 6.52
C THR A 215 -16.63 -5.76 6.98
N LEU A 216 -16.47 -6.73 7.88
CA LEU A 216 -15.15 -7.14 8.36
C LEU A 216 -14.36 -7.88 7.26
N PHE A 217 -15.01 -8.75 6.49
CA PHE A 217 -14.38 -9.54 5.42
C PHE A 217 -13.82 -8.68 4.28
N GLU A 218 -14.43 -7.54 3.99
CA GLU A 218 -13.92 -6.59 2.99
C GLU A 218 -12.51 -6.09 3.32
N HIS A 219 -12.17 -6.05 4.62
CA HIS A 219 -10.89 -5.60 5.14
C HIS A 219 -9.92 -6.73 5.51
N LEU A 220 -10.37 -7.99 5.48
CA LEU A 220 -9.51 -9.17 5.65
C LEU A 220 -8.73 -9.47 4.36
N ARG A 221 -7.42 -9.67 4.49
CA ARG A 221 -6.53 -9.92 3.36
C ARG A 221 -6.45 -11.42 3.02
N LEU A 222 -7.62 -12.02 2.78
CA LEU A 222 -7.76 -13.45 2.53
C LEU A 222 -6.81 -14.02 1.44
N PRO A 223 -6.51 -13.31 0.33
CA PRO A 223 -5.54 -13.80 -0.67
C PRO A 223 -4.10 -13.94 -0.17
N LEU A 224 -3.78 -13.38 1.00
CA LEU A 224 -2.46 -13.44 1.62
C LEU A 224 -2.34 -14.54 2.69
N LEU A 225 -3.43 -15.27 2.97
CA LEU A 225 -3.43 -16.41 3.88
C LEU A 225 -2.76 -17.64 3.26
N GLN A 226 -2.33 -18.59 4.09
CA GLN A 226 -1.90 -19.90 3.60
C GLN A 226 -3.09 -20.67 2.97
N PRO A 227 -2.87 -21.36 1.84
CA PRO A 227 -3.94 -22.12 1.16
C PRO A 227 -4.65 -23.13 2.07
N GLU A 228 -3.90 -23.83 2.92
CA GLU A 228 -4.44 -24.83 3.85
C GLU A 228 -5.39 -24.18 4.87
N TYR A 229 -5.00 -23.03 5.44
CA TYR A 229 -5.83 -22.30 6.40
C TYR A 229 -7.11 -21.74 5.74
N LEU A 230 -6.99 -21.22 4.52
CA LEU A 230 -8.11 -20.69 3.75
C LEU A 230 -9.20 -21.76 3.52
N LEU A 231 -8.81 -23.00 3.25
CA LEU A 231 -9.73 -24.11 2.95
C LEU A 231 -10.26 -24.81 4.20
N GLU A 232 -9.42 -25.05 5.19
CA GLU A 232 -9.80 -25.83 6.39
C GLU A 232 -10.51 -24.98 7.45
N VAL A 233 -10.16 -23.70 7.57
CA VAL A 233 -10.68 -22.82 8.64
C VAL A 233 -11.67 -21.81 8.08
N VAL A 234 -11.27 -21.02 7.07
CA VAL A 234 -12.12 -19.93 6.56
C VAL A 234 -13.34 -20.49 5.83
N GLU A 235 -13.14 -21.37 4.84
CA GLU A 235 -14.25 -21.93 4.05
C GLU A 235 -15.24 -22.78 4.86
N GLN A 236 -14.74 -23.53 5.85
CA GLN A 236 -15.60 -24.37 6.70
C GLN A 236 -16.38 -23.57 7.75
N ASN A 237 -16.10 -22.27 7.90
CA ASN A 237 -16.75 -21.45 8.90
C ASN A 237 -18.26 -21.33 8.61
N PRO A 238 -19.15 -21.75 9.53
CA PRO A 238 -20.60 -21.73 9.32
C PRO A 238 -21.15 -20.31 9.08
N LEU A 239 -20.43 -19.28 9.53
CA LEU A 239 -20.82 -17.88 9.32
C LEU A 239 -20.87 -17.51 7.82
N LEU A 240 -20.07 -18.19 6.98
CA LEU A 240 -20.04 -17.95 5.53
C LEU A 240 -21.14 -18.67 4.75
N GLN A 241 -21.78 -19.69 5.32
CA GLN A 241 -22.76 -20.50 4.56
C GLN A 241 -23.93 -19.65 4.05
N ASN A 242 -24.33 -18.64 4.82
CA ASN A 242 -25.52 -17.82 4.57
C ASN A 242 -25.23 -16.48 3.86
N ASP A 243 -23.97 -16.11 3.63
CA ASP A 243 -23.61 -14.82 3.02
C ASP A 243 -22.92 -14.99 1.66
N PRO A 244 -23.60 -14.71 0.53
CA PRO A 244 -23.01 -14.87 -0.80
C PRO A 244 -21.88 -13.86 -1.09
N GLU A 245 -21.90 -12.67 -0.51
CA GLU A 245 -20.90 -11.63 -0.81
C GLU A 245 -19.55 -11.96 -0.17
N SER A 246 -19.55 -12.43 1.09
CA SER A 246 -18.31 -12.95 1.70
C SER A 246 -17.74 -14.16 0.96
N LYS A 247 -18.59 -14.98 0.31
CA LYS A 247 -18.12 -16.06 -0.57
C LYS A 247 -17.44 -15.54 -1.84
N GLU A 248 -17.87 -14.41 -2.39
CA GLU A 248 -17.17 -13.81 -3.55
C GLU A 248 -15.75 -13.36 -3.18
N ILE A 249 -15.57 -12.82 -1.97
CA ILE A 249 -14.24 -12.44 -1.44
C ILE A 249 -13.37 -13.69 -1.23
N LEU A 250 -13.94 -14.77 -0.72
CA LEU A 250 -13.24 -16.06 -0.59
C LEU A 250 -12.86 -16.66 -1.96
N ASP A 251 -13.76 -16.59 -2.94
CA ASP A 251 -13.50 -17.06 -4.30
C ASP A 251 -12.39 -16.25 -4.99
N GLU A 252 -12.29 -14.94 -4.73
CA GLU A 252 -11.16 -14.12 -5.17
C GLU A 252 -9.84 -14.65 -4.61
N ALA A 253 -9.77 -14.91 -3.29
CA ALA A 253 -8.58 -15.46 -2.64
C ALA A 253 -8.20 -16.83 -3.23
N LYS A 254 -9.17 -17.73 -3.41
CA LYS A 254 -8.95 -19.03 -4.06
C LYS A 254 -8.39 -18.87 -5.47
N ARG A 255 -8.96 -17.97 -6.29
CA ARG A 255 -8.45 -17.70 -7.64
C ARG A 255 -7.02 -17.18 -7.64
N TYR A 256 -6.65 -16.33 -6.68
CA TYR A 256 -5.29 -15.83 -6.53
C TYR A 256 -4.26 -16.95 -6.28
N HIS A 257 -4.62 -17.95 -5.45
CA HIS A 257 -3.77 -19.12 -5.22
C HIS A 257 -3.76 -20.11 -6.40
N LEU A 258 -4.91 -20.34 -7.04
CA LEU A 258 -5.05 -21.28 -8.15
C LEU A 258 -4.45 -20.78 -9.47
N LEU A 259 -4.20 -19.48 -9.62
CA LEU A 259 -3.72 -18.88 -10.86
C LEU A 259 -2.36 -18.13 -10.71
N PRO A 260 -1.24 -18.82 -10.40
CA PRO A 260 0.06 -18.17 -10.21
C PRO A 260 0.55 -17.35 -11.41
N ALA A 261 0.30 -17.82 -12.64
CA ALA A 261 0.69 -17.12 -13.87
C ALA A 261 -0.01 -15.76 -14.05
N ARG A 262 -1.15 -15.55 -13.37
CA ARG A 262 -2.03 -14.40 -13.56
C ARG A 262 -2.09 -13.48 -12.35
N ARG A 263 -1.24 -13.68 -11.33
CA ARG A 263 -1.26 -12.88 -10.09
C ARG A 263 -1.13 -11.38 -10.34
N HIS A 264 -0.35 -10.99 -11.34
CA HIS A 264 -0.15 -9.60 -11.72
C HIS A 264 -1.42 -8.91 -12.28
N GLU A 265 -2.45 -9.68 -12.67
CA GLU A 265 -3.74 -9.16 -13.16
C GLU A 265 -4.69 -8.78 -12.00
N PHE A 266 -4.49 -9.32 -10.80
CA PHE A 266 -5.42 -9.11 -9.69
C PHE A 266 -5.22 -7.71 -9.10
N ILE A 267 -6.30 -6.92 -9.12
CA ILE A 267 -6.36 -5.59 -8.51
C ILE A 267 -7.35 -5.68 -7.35
N SER A 268 -6.83 -5.61 -6.13
CA SER A 268 -7.64 -5.66 -4.91
C SER A 268 -6.93 -4.96 -3.76
N PRO A 269 -7.64 -4.18 -2.93
CA PRO A 269 -7.05 -3.61 -1.72
C PRO A 269 -6.57 -4.70 -0.73
N ARG A 270 -7.13 -5.91 -0.82
CA ARG A 270 -6.77 -7.06 0.01
C ARG A 270 -5.41 -7.68 -0.34
N LEU A 271 -4.82 -7.30 -1.48
CA LEU A 271 -3.51 -7.80 -1.93
C LEU A 271 -2.34 -6.92 -1.47
N VAL A 272 -2.63 -5.81 -0.80
CA VAL A 272 -1.61 -4.92 -0.24
C VAL A 272 -1.04 -5.58 1.02
N TYR A 273 0.27 -5.75 1.09
CA TYR A 273 0.94 -6.30 2.28
C TYR A 273 0.99 -5.26 3.42
N ARG A 274 1.06 -5.72 4.68
CA ARG A 274 1.22 -4.83 5.84
C ARG A 274 2.62 -4.21 5.83
N ASN A 275 2.73 -2.98 6.30
CA ASN A 275 4.01 -2.28 6.42
C ASN A 275 4.95 -2.94 7.45
N SER A 276 4.38 -3.62 8.43
CA SER A 276 5.06 -4.42 9.46
C SER A 276 5.46 -5.82 9.01
N GLY A 277 4.71 -6.43 8.08
CA GLY A 277 4.86 -7.83 7.69
C GLY A 277 6.20 -8.14 7.00
N ASP A 278 6.53 -9.42 6.84
CA ASP A 278 7.84 -9.84 6.32
C ASP A 278 8.02 -9.63 4.82
N TYR A 279 6.92 -9.47 4.09
CA TYR A 279 6.89 -9.40 2.64
C TYR A 279 6.45 -8.01 2.15
N GLU A 280 6.96 -7.63 0.99
CA GLU A 280 6.60 -6.40 0.30
C GLU A 280 6.46 -6.66 -1.20
N GLU A 281 5.41 -6.11 -1.79
CA GLU A 281 5.23 -6.09 -3.23
C GLU A 281 6.10 -4.98 -3.84
N VAL A 282 6.93 -5.34 -4.82
CA VAL A 282 7.91 -4.44 -5.44
C VAL A 282 7.89 -4.57 -6.96
N VAL A 283 8.31 -3.50 -7.63
CA VAL A 283 8.58 -3.52 -9.09
C VAL A 283 10.06 -3.77 -9.29
N ILE A 284 10.43 -4.76 -10.09
CA ILE A 284 11.82 -5.20 -10.29
C ILE A 284 12.25 -4.86 -11.71
N CYS A 285 13.35 -4.13 -11.82
CA CYS A 285 14.06 -3.82 -13.06
C CYS A 285 15.30 -4.70 -13.17
N ILE A 286 15.42 -5.43 -14.28
CA ILE A 286 16.43 -6.46 -14.49
C ILE A 286 17.25 -6.10 -15.73
N GLY A 287 18.55 -5.88 -15.55
CA GLY A 287 19.49 -5.68 -16.65
C GLY A 287 19.19 -4.45 -17.52
N GLY A 288 19.32 -4.61 -18.84
CA GLY A 288 19.15 -3.54 -19.83
C GLY A 288 20.45 -2.84 -20.19
N SER A 289 20.33 -1.78 -21.00
CA SER A 289 21.46 -1.00 -21.53
C SER A 289 21.38 0.46 -21.09
N GLY A 290 22.53 1.06 -20.76
CA GLY A 290 22.65 2.48 -20.36
C GLY A 290 23.22 3.40 -21.44
N GLU A 291 23.64 4.61 -21.05
CA GLU A 291 24.09 5.70 -21.96
C GLU A 291 25.30 5.35 -22.84
N SER A 292 26.12 4.39 -22.42
CA SER A 292 27.26 3.88 -23.20
C SER A 292 26.93 2.62 -24.02
N GLU A 293 25.65 2.27 -24.16
CA GLU A 293 25.15 0.98 -24.67
C GLU A 293 25.70 -0.25 -23.91
N CYS A 294 26.40 -0.03 -22.80
CA CYS A 294 26.90 -1.09 -21.95
C CYS A 294 25.72 -1.75 -21.23
N SER A 295 25.58 -3.05 -21.44
CA SER A 295 24.59 -3.89 -20.77
C SER A 295 24.97 -4.08 -19.30
N THR A 296 23.97 -4.12 -18.43
CA THR A 296 24.17 -4.31 -17.00
C THR A 296 23.61 -5.63 -16.50
N ARG A 297 24.23 -6.15 -15.42
CA ARG A 297 23.74 -7.30 -14.64
C ARG A 297 22.92 -6.88 -13.43
N THR A 298 22.74 -5.58 -13.23
CA THR A 298 22.08 -5.04 -12.04
C THR A 298 20.62 -5.45 -12.01
N VAL A 299 20.16 -5.78 -10.82
CA VAL A 299 18.74 -6.01 -10.53
C VAL A 299 18.38 -5.05 -9.41
N THR A 300 17.47 -4.13 -9.71
CA THR A 300 16.98 -3.14 -8.75
C THR A 300 15.49 -3.34 -8.55
N CYS A 301 14.99 -2.99 -7.37
CA CYS A 301 13.56 -2.99 -7.10
C CYS A 301 13.11 -1.66 -6.51
N CYS A 302 11.97 -1.17 -6.99
CA CYS A 302 11.26 -0.02 -6.47
C CYS A 302 10.21 -0.49 -5.47
N ARG A 303 10.33 0.01 -4.24
CA ARG A 303 9.47 -0.31 -3.09
C ARG A 303 8.18 0.50 -3.08
N SER A 304 7.25 0.12 -2.23
CA SER A 304 5.97 0.83 -2.08
C SER A 304 6.16 2.27 -1.56
N ASN A 305 7.20 2.51 -0.77
CA ASN A 305 7.63 3.82 -0.29
C ASN A 305 8.46 4.61 -1.33
N MET A 306 8.52 4.14 -2.58
CA MET A 306 9.22 4.78 -3.68
C MET A 306 10.75 4.85 -3.53
N THR A 307 11.33 4.00 -2.69
CA THR A 307 12.79 3.85 -2.57
C THR A 307 13.29 2.68 -3.42
N TRP A 308 14.55 2.76 -3.85
CA TRP A 308 15.19 1.74 -4.66
C TRP A 308 16.16 0.89 -3.84
N ASN A 309 16.17 -0.40 -4.10
CA ASN A 309 17.09 -1.36 -3.48
C ASN A 309 17.73 -2.27 -4.52
N TYR A 310 18.95 -2.72 -4.24
CA TYR A 310 19.61 -3.77 -5.03
C TYR A 310 19.14 -5.16 -4.57
N LEU A 311 18.83 -6.02 -5.55
CA LEU A 311 18.64 -7.45 -5.36
C LEU A 311 19.85 -8.22 -5.89
N GLU A 312 19.80 -9.56 -5.82
CA GLU A 312 20.88 -10.39 -6.35
C GLU A 312 21.06 -10.18 -7.86
N SER A 313 22.30 -9.87 -8.25
CA SER A 313 22.64 -9.58 -9.65
C SER A 313 22.48 -10.82 -10.53
N LEU A 314 22.27 -10.61 -11.83
CA LEU A 314 22.22 -11.71 -12.79
C LEU A 314 23.54 -12.51 -12.77
N PRO A 315 23.50 -13.86 -12.80
CA PRO A 315 24.72 -14.69 -12.79
C PRO A 315 25.62 -14.51 -14.01
N TYR A 316 25.06 -14.07 -15.14
CA TYR A 316 25.76 -13.67 -16.35
C TYR A 316 25.05 -12.46 -16.96
N ASN A 317 25.71 -11.74 -17.85
CA ASN A 317 25.09 -10.63 -18.57
C ASN A 317 24.36 -11.14 -19.81
N PRO A 318 23.02 -11.09 -19.89
CA PRO A 318 22.27 -11.50 -21.09
C PRO A 318 22.42 -10.50 -22.26
N ASP A 319 23.14 -9.40 -22.04
CA ASP A 319 23.23 -8.26 -22.93
C ASP A 319 21.84 -7.69 -23.25
N ALA A 320 21.62 -7.21 -24.46
CA ALA A 320 20.35 -6.63 -24.87
C ALA A 320 19.39 -7.71 -25.39
N GLU A 321 18.10 -7.37 -25.36
CA GLU A 321 17.04 -8.07 -26.12
C GLU A 321 16.64 -9.46 -25.58
N PHE A 322 16.85 -9.71 -24.29
CA PHE A 322 16.23 -10.83 -23.57
C PHE A 322 14.76 -10.52 -23.24
N ALA A 323 14.02 -11.54 -22.80
CA ALA A 323 12.63 -11.41 -22.36
C ALA A 323 12.47 -11.79 -20.89
N THR A 324 11.48 -11.20 -20.21
CA THR A 324 11.17 -11.46 -18.79
C THR A 324 9.69 -11.65 -18.53
N CYS A 325 9.34 -12.57 -17.64
CA CYS A 325 7.96 -12.77 -17.20
C CYS A 325 7.92 -13.23 -15.73
N SER A 326 6.77 -13.09 -15.07
CA SER A 326 6.53 -13.55 -13.70
C SER A 326 5.67 -14.81 -13.68
N TYR A 327 5.94 -15.71 -12.73
CA TYR A 327 5.07 -16.85 -12.42
C TYR A 327 4.99 -17.01 -10.90
N GLY A 328 3.83 -16.72 -10.32
CA GLY A 328 3.71 -16.60 -8.87
C GLY A 328 4.63 -15.47 -8.38
N ASN A 329 5.60 -15.80 -7.54
CA ASN A 329 6.63 -14.86 -7.08
C ASN A 329 8.00 -15.08 -7.76
N ALA A 330 8.11 -16.09 -8.65
CA ALA A 330 9.32 -16.36 -9.41
C ALA A 330 9.38 -15.49 -10.66
N ILE A 331 10.59 -15.17 -11.11
CA ILE A 331 10.83 -14.37 -12.31
C ILE A 331 11.72 -15.16 -13.26
N PHE A 332 11.31 -15.23 -14.52
CA PHE A 332 12.07 -15.88 -15.57
C PHE A 332 12.73 -14.83 -16.46
N VAL A 333 13.96 -15.11 -16.89
CA VAL A 333 14.70 -14.36 -17.90
C VAL A 333 15.15 -15.36 -18.96
N SER A 334 14.89 -15.08 -20.24
CA SER A 334 15.30 -15.96 -21.34
C SER A 334 15.92 -15.23 -22.51
N GLY A 335 16.88 -15.90 -23.15
CA GLY A 335 17.58 -15.43 -24.35
C GLY A 335 18.43 -14.19 -24.12
N GLY A 336 18.54 -13.38 -25.18
CA GLY A 336 19.40 -12.20 -25.23
C GLY A 336 20.65 -12.41 -26.07
N SER A 337 21.32 -11.32 -26.41
CA SER A 337 22.35 -11.30 -27.47
C SER A 337 23.63 -12.08 -27.10
N SER A 338 23.92 -12.27 -25.81
CA SER A 338 25.11 -13.01 -25.36
C SER A 338 24.88 -14.52 -25.19
N ASN A 339 23.65 -14.91 -24.84
CA ASN A 339 23.29 -16.29 -24.55
C ASN A 339 21.87 -16.57 -25.02
N LEU A 340 21.75 -16.79 -26.32
CA LEU A 340 20.49 -16.93 -27.02
C LEU A 340 19.59 -18.05 -26.47
N LYS A 341 20.15 -19.12 -25.89
CA LYS A 341 19.37 -20.24 -25.30
C LYS A 341 19.23 -20.18 -23.79
N GLY A 342 19.91 -19.23 -23.13
CA GLY A 342 20.02 -19.18 -21.69
C GLY A 342 18.67 -18.88 -21.02
N VAL A 343 18.43 -19.54 -19.89
CA VAL A 343 17.22 -19.34 -19.09
C VAL A 343 17.62 -19.27 -17.61
N LEU A 344 17.16 -18.22 -16.95
CA LEU A 344 17.37 -17.98 -15.53
C LEU A 344 16.02 -17.87 -14.82
N CYS A 345 15.95 -18.43 -13.62
CA CYS A 345 14.82 -18.28 -12.71
C CYS A 345 15.29 -17.66 -11.39
N TYR A 346 14.71 -16.51 -11.04
CA TYR A 346 14.92 -15.83 -9.78
C TYR A 346 13.87 -16.26 -8.76
N HIS A 347 14.34 -16.62 -7.58
CA HIS A 347 13.51 -17.03 -6.44
C HIS A 347 13.46 -15.89 -5.42
N SER A 348 12.31 -15.25 -5.31
CA SER A 348 12.11 -14.10 -4.42
C SER A 348 12.19 -14.44 -2.92
N ASN A 349 11.91 -15.69 -2.56
CA ASN A 349 11.91 -16.17 -1.18
C ASN A 349 13.31 -16.23 -0.55
N TRP A 350 14.35 -16.40 -1.37
CA TRP A 350 15.73 -16.45 -0.89
C TRP A 350 16.72 -15.59 -1.67
N ASN A 351 16.21 -14.68 -2.52
CA ASN A 351 16.99 -13.72 -3.31
C ASN A 351 18.15 -14.38 -4.07
N ALA A 352 17.87 -15.39 -4.88
CA ALA A 352 18.90 -16.03 -5.69
C ALA A 352 18.39 -16.49 -7.06
N TRP A 353 19.34 -16.61 -7.98
CA TRP A 353 19.12 -17.08 -9.34
C TRP A 353 19.50 -18.55 -9.49
N THR A 354 18.72 -19.26 -10.30
CA THR A 354 18.99 -20.63 -10.73
C THR A 354 19.00 -20.70 -12.25
N ARG A 355 19.84 -21.57 -12.82
CA ARG A 355 19.83 -21.84 -14.26
C ARG A 355 18.78 -22.92 -14.54
N CYS A 356 17.91 -22.68 -15.51
CA CYS A 356 16.95 -23.67 -15.99
C CYS A 356 17.54 -24.42 -17.20
N GLN A 357 16.81 -25.43 -17.70
CA GLN A 357 17.19 -26.03 -18.97
C GLN A 357 17.20 -24.96 -20.09
N PRO A 358 18.19 -25.00 -20.99
CA PRO A 358 18.26 -24.07 -22.12
C PRO A 358 17.09 -24.29 -23.09
N MET A 359 16.66 -23.23 -23.75
CA MET A 359 15.64 -23.29 -24.83
C MET A 359 16.10 -24.22 -25.96
N LEU A 360 15.15 -24.76 -26.73
CA LEU A 360 15.47 -25.60 -27.90
C LEU A 360 16.15 -24.75 -28.98
N LEU A 361 15.59 -23.57 -29.26
CA LEU A 361 16.13 -22.59 -30.19
C LEU A 361 16.68 -21.35 -29.46
N GLY A 362 17.77 -20.80 -30.00
CA GLY A 362 18.33 -19.54 -29.50
C GLY A 362 17.50 -18.36 -29.98
N ARG A 363 17.20 -17.39 -29.11
CA ARG A 363 16.33 -16.26 -29.44
C ARG A 363 16.75 -14.96 -28.75
N ARG A 364 16.54 -13.85 -29.45
CA ARG A 364 16.42 -12.49 -28.89
C ARG A 364 15.20 -11.78 -29.48
N ARG A 365 14.73 -10.71 -28.82
CA ARG A 365 13.53 -9.95 -29.22
C ARG A 365 12.25 -10.81 -29.36
N HIS A 366 12.20 -11.95 -28.67
CA HIS A 366 11.02 -12.81 -28.58
C HIS A 366 10.07 -12.32 -27.50
N ALA A 367 8.82 -12.76 -27.57
CA ALA A 367 7.86 -12.60 -26.48
C ALA A 367 8.03 -13.75 -25.48
N MET A 368 7.79 -13.46 -24.19
CA MET A 368 7.75 -14.48 -23.14
C MET A 368 6.57 -14.25 -22.22
N GLU A 369 5.74 -15.28 -22.03
CA GLU A 369 4.50 -15.17 -21.25
C GLU A 369 4.24 -16.42 -20.42
N ALA A 370 3.74 -16.24 -19.19
CA ALA A 370 3.33 -17.35 -18.34
C ALA A 370 1.84 -17.68 -18.54
N VAL A 371 1.52 -18.94 -18.84
CA VAL A 371 0.13 -19.42 -18.99
C VAL A 371 0.00 -20.81 -18.37
N GLY A 372 -1.01 -21.00 -17.51
CA GLY A 372 -1.23 -22.26 -16.82
C GLY A 372 -0.03 -22.63 -15.94
N GLU A 373 0.51 -23.84 -16.08
CA GLU A 373 1.74 -24.31 -15.40
C GLU A 373 2.97 -24.26 -16.33
N SER A 374 3.02 -23.29 -17.26
CA SER A 374 4.10 -23.20 -18.25
C SER A 374 4.50 -21.76 -18.57
N VAL A 375 5.74 -21.59 -19.01
CA VAL A 375 6.26 -20.34 -19.57
C VAL A 375 6.47 -20.55 -21.07
N PHE A 376 5.87 -19.71 -21.90
CA PHE A 376 5.96 -19.78 -23.35
C PHE A 376 6.96 -18.74 -23.88
N VAL A 377 7.73 -19.11 -24.90
CA VAL A 377 8.54 -18.19 -25.70
C VAL A 377 8.08 -18.23 -27.15
N LEU A 378 7.83 -17.06 -27.74
CA LEU A 378 7.19 -16.94 -29.04
C LEU A 378 8.00 -16.05 -29.98
N GLY A 379 8.28 -16.57 -31.17
CA GLY A 379 8.96 -15.84 -32.24
C GLY A 379 10.35 -15.35 -31.85
N GLY A 380 10.67 -14.12 -32.25
CA GLY A 380 11.99 -13.52 -32.04
C GLY A 380 12.92 -13.70 -33.23
N PHE A 381 14.21 -13.60 -32.95
CA PHE A 381 15.25 -13.51 -33.96
C PHE A 381 16.52 -14.22 -33.49
N ASP A 382 17.21 -14.87 -34.43
CA ASP A 382 18.50 -15.56 -34.21
C ASP A 382 19.48 -15.14 -35.31
N ASP A 383 20.61 -14.54 -34.92
CA ASP A 383 21.73 -14.18 -35.80
C ASP A 383 22.79 -15.29 -35.90
N GLY A 384 22.67 -16.37 -35.13
CA GLY A 384 23.68 -17.40 -34.96
C GLY A 384 23.48 -18.69 -35.76
N ASN A 385 22.39 -18.83 -36.54
CA ASN A 385 22.15 -20.06 -37.30
C ASN A 385 22.99 -20.16 -38.58
N GLU A 386 23.36 -21.39 -38.96
CA GLU A 386 24.13 -21.70 -40.18
C GLU A 386 23.42 -21.22 -41.46
N GLU A 387 22.11 -21.01 -41.42
CA GLU A 387 21.27 -20.51 -42.51
C GLU A 387 21.15 -18.96 -42.57
N GLY A 388 21.78 -18.23 -41.65
CA GLY A 388 21.80 -16.76 -41.61
C GLY A 388 20.71 -16.11 -40.74
N TYR A 389 20.50 -14.81 -40.95
CA TYR A 389 19.54 -13.97 -40.20
C TYR A 389 18.10 -14.46 -40.38
N GLN A 390 17.50 -15.10 -39.37
CA GLN A 390 16.12 -15.61 -39.48
C GLN A 390 15.22 -15.13 -38.35
N THR A 391 14.09 -14.53 -38.72
CA THR A 391 12.98 -14.32 -37.78
C THR A 391 12.31 -15.66 -37.50
N ILE A 392 12.25 -16.03 -36.23
CA ILE A 392 11.81 -17.35 -35.80
C ILE A 392 10.27 -17.42 -35.78
N LEU A 393 9.73 -18.54 -36.25
CA LEU A 393 8.31 -18.87 -36.19
C LEU A 393 7.92 -19.70 -34.98
N ALA A 394 8.84 -20.52 -34.49
CA ALA A 394 8.57 -21.54 -33.49
C ALA A 394 8.03 -20.95 -32.18
N ILE A 395 7.24 -21.74 -31.47
CA ILE A 395 6.71 -21.45 -30.14
C ILE A 395 7.14 -22.60 -29.25
N GLU A 396 7.81 -22.29 -28.14
CA GLU A 396 8.25 -23.31 -27.19
C GLU A 396 7.62 -23.04 -25.83
N ARG A 397 7.34 -24.09 -25.06
CA ARG A 397 6.91 -23.97 -23.66
C ARG A 397 7.86 -24.68 -22.72
N PHE A 398 8.18 -24.04 -21.62
CA PHE A 398 8.86 -24.61 -20.48
C PHE A 398 7.82 -25.10 -19.47
N LYS A 399 7.78 -26.41 -19.23
CA LYS A 399 6.88 -27.00 -18.23
C LYS A 399 7.50 -26.84 -16.85
N LEU A 400 6.87 -26.04 -15.99
CA LEU A 400 7.39 -25.74 -14.66
C LEU A 400 7.47 -26.98 -13.76
N ARG A 401 6.60 -27.96 -13.98
CA ARG A 401 6.55 -29.21 -13.20
C ARG A 401 7.68 -30.18 -13.55
N THR A 402 8.02 -30.32 -14.84
CA THR A 402 9.05 -31.29 -15.29
C THR A 402 10.41 -30.64 -15.50
N GLY A 403 10.45 -29.32 -15.71
CA GLY A 403 11.68 -28.59 -16.02
C GLY A 403 12.18 -28.80 -17.45
N GLU A 404 11.29 -29.20 -18.37
CA GLU A 404 11.62 -29.53 -19.76
C GLU A 404 10.95 -28.57 -20.75
N TRP A 405 11.60 -28.38 -21.89
CA TRP A 405 11.08 -27.62 -23.03
C TRP A 405 10.32 -28.52 -24.01
N GLU A 406 9.26 -27.99 -24.60
CA GLU A 406 8.45 -28.67 -25.62
C GLU A 406 8.11 -27.70 -26.76
N ASP A 407 8.26 -28.16 -28.00
CA ASP A 407 7.80 -27.45 -29.19
C ASP A 407 6.26 -27.44 -29.27
N CYS A 408 5.68 -26.27 -29.49
CA CYS A 408 4.24 -26.01 -29.43
C CYS A 408 3.69 -25.42 -30.73
N GLY A 409 4.39 -25.67 -31.85
CA GLY A 409 3.99 -25.20 -33.17
C GLY A 409 4.56 -23.84 -33.51
N TYR A 410 3.86 -23.11 -34.39
CA TYR A 410 4.41 -21.95 -35.09
C TYR A 410 3.45 -20.77 -35.09
N LEU A 411 4.02 -19.57 -35.11
CA LEU A 411 3.30 -18.34 -35.38
C LEU A 411 2.76 -18.32 -36.80
N SER A 412 1.60 -17.69 -37.01
CA SER A 412 1.06 -17.48 -38.36
C SER A 412 1.91 -16.49 -39.16
N THR A 413 2.48 -15.50 -38.47
CA THR A 413 3.40 -14.52 -39.06
C THR A 413 4.68 -14.48 -38.22
N PRO A 414 5.87 -14.66 -38.83
CA PRO A 414 7.14 -14.57 -38.11
C PRO A 414 7.33 -13.13 -37.66
N VAL A 415 7.47 -12.93 -36.35
CA VAL A 415 7.65 -11.59 -35.78
C VAL A 415 8.74 -11.57 -34.71
N ARG A 416 9.48 -10.45 -34.68
CA ARG A 416 10.40 -10.05 -33.61
C ARG A 416 10.02 -8.67 -33.09
N SER A 417 10.34 -8.35 -31.83
CA SER A 417 9.99 -7.07 -31.21
C SER A 417 8.48 -6.76 -31.20
N ALA A 418 7.65 -7.81 -31.20
CA ALA A 418 6.21 -7.70 -30.98
C ALA A 418 5.93 -7.52 -29.49
N SER A 419 4.86 -6.80 -29.14
CA SER A 419 4.34 -6.84 -27.76
C SER A 419 3.48 -8.08 -27.57
N SER A 420 3.44 -8.57 -26.33
CA SER A 420 2.61 -9.71 -25.95
C SER A 420 1.83 -9.43 -24.68
N ALA A 421 0.69 -10.09 -24.55
CA ALA A 421 -0.06 -10.18 -23.31
C ALA A 421 -0.93 -11.43 -23.32
N VAL A 422 -1.33 -11.87 -22.13
CA VAL A 422 -2.17 -13.04 -21.92
C VAL A 422 -3.61 -12.60 -21.61
N ASP A 423 -4.58 -13.24 -22.25
CA ASP A 423 -5.96 -13.28 -21.73
C ASP A 423 -6.39 -14.75 -21.62
N ARG A 424 -6.58 -15.19 -20.38
CA ARG A 424 -6.92 -16.58 -20.00
C ARG A 424 -5.88 -17.60 -20.49
N GLU A 425 -6.23 -18.42 -21.48
CA GLU A 425 -5.41 -19.48 -22.06
C GLU A 425 -4.92 -19.12 -23.48
N LYS A 426 -4.95 -17.82 -23.81
CA LYS A 426 -4.55 -17.32 -25.12
C LYS A 426 -3.47 -16.25 -24.95
N ILE A 427 -2.44 -16.38 -25.78
CA ILE A 427 -1.36 -15.40 -25.87
C ILE A 427 -1.60 -14.56 -27.12
N PHE A 428 -1.64 -13.25 -26.97
CA PHE A 428 -1.81 -12.32 -28.08
C PHE A 428 -0.48 -11.65 -28.36
N LEU A 429 -0.15 -11.54 -29.65
CA LEU A 429 1.01 -10.84 -30.17
C LEU A 429 0.53 -9.68 -31.04
N PHE A 430 1.05 -8.50 -30.78
CA PHE A 430 0.65 -7.27 -31.45
C PHE A 430 1.83 -6.67 -32.20
N GLY A 431 1.69 -6.61 -33.53
CA GLY A 431 2.67 -5.99 -34.41
C GLY A 431 4.03 -6.68 -34.42
N GLY A 432 5.10 -5.88 -34.35
CA GLY A 432 6.49 -6.31 -34.46
C GLY A 432 7.06 -6.11 -35.87
N VAL A 433 8.23 -6.70 -36.08
CA VAL A 433 8.97 -6.69 -37.36
C VAL A 433 8.93 -8.08 -37.95
N THR A 434 8.54 -8.18 -39.22
CA THR A 434 8.45 -9.45 -39.95
C THR A 434 9.83 -9.96 -40.42
N GLY A 435 9.87 -11.18 -40.95
CA GLY A 435 11.08 -11.75 -41.60
C GLY A 435 11.63 -10.89 -42.74
N GLU A 436 10.76 -10.16 -43.45
CA GLU A 436 11.14 -9.27 -44.55
C GLU A 436 11.59 -7.88 -44.07
N ASN A 437 11.78 -7.69 -42.75
CA ASN A 437 12.11 -6.42 -42.12
C ASN A 437 11.08 -5.29 -42.29
N TYR A 438 9.81 -5.64 -42.55
CA TYR A 438 8.70 -4.69 -42.51
C TYR A 438 8.00 -4.72 -41.15
N ASP A 439 7.64 -3.55 -40.64
CA ASP A 439 6.75 -3.42 -39.50
C ASP A 439 5.35 -3.95 -39.87
N THR A 440 4.73 -4.68 -38.95
CA THR A 440 3.39 -5.25 -39.17
C THR A 440 2.37 -4.68 -38.20
N LYS A 441 1.11 -4.65 -38.64
CA LYS A 441 -0.06 -4.34 -37.81
C LYS A 441 -0.78 -5.60 -37.34
N VAL A 442 -0.30 -6.78 -37.74
CA VAL A 442 -0.97 -8.06 -37.48
C VAL A 442 -1.12 -8.28 -35.98
N VAL A 443 -2.34 -8.65 -35.58
CA VAL A 443 -2.63 -9.24 -34.27
C VAL A 443 -2.83 -10.72 -34.46
N GLN A 444 -1.97 -11.52 -33.85
CA GLN A 444 -2.07 -12.98 -33.88
C GLN A 444 -2.30 -13.53 -32.48
N CYS A 445 -3.14 -14.56 -32.39
CA CYS A 445 -3.55 -15.20 -31.16
C CYS A 445 -3.07 -16.65 -31.19
N PHE A 446 -2.31 -17.04 -30.18
CA PHE A 446 -1.90 -18.40 -29.94
C PHE A 446 -2.79 -19.03 -28.85
N ASP A 447 -3.53 -20.06 -29.23
CA ASP A 447 -4.34 -20.87 -28.31
C ASP A 447 -3.46 -21.95 -27.69
N THR A 448 -3.15 -21.79 -26.40
CA THR A 448 -2.22 -22.69 -25.67
C THR A 448 -2.76 -24.10 -25.44
N ARG A 449 -4.08 -24.33 -25.62
CA ARG A 449 -4.66 -25.67 -25.50
C ARG A 449 -4.59 -26.44 -26.79
N ARG A 450 -4.74 -25.72 -27.91
CA ARG A 450 -4.72 -26.32 -29.25
C ARG A 450 -3.34 -26.30 -29.89
N ASN A 451 -2.41 -25.52 -29.34
CA ASN A 451 -1.09 -25.26 -29.94
C ASN A 451 -1.23 -24.74 -31.38
N THR A 452 -2.19 -23.82 -31.58
CA THR A 452 -2.46 -23.22 -32.90
C THR A 452 -2.43 -21.72 -32.81
N CYS A 453 -1.71 -21.08 -33.74
CA CYS A 453 -1.70 -19.64 -33.92
C CYS A 453 -2.62 -19.24 -35.09
N THR A 454 -3.40 -18.17 -34.91
CA THR A 454 -4.27 -17.59 -35.94
C THR A 454 -4.15 -16.07 -35.94
N VAL A 455 -4.16 -15.45 -37.12
CA VAL A 455 -4.33 -13.99 -37.27
C VAL A 455 -5.79 -13.63 -37.03
N ILE A 456 -6.05 -12.71 -36.10
CA ILE A 456 -7.41 -12.38 -35.64
C ILE A 456 -7.84 -10.97 -36.00
N SER A 457 -6.92 -10.01 -36.10
CA SER A 457 -7.22 -8.62 -36.44
C SER A 457 -5.95 -7.88 -36.84
N GLN A 458 -6.08 -6.58 -37.10
CA GLN A 458 -4.96 -5.67 -37.33
C GLN A 458 -5.11 -4.44 -36.43
N LEU A 459 -3.99 -3.96 -35.93
CA LEU A 459 -3.90 -2.68 -35.23
C LEU A 459 -4.16 -1.51 -36.19
N PRO A 460 -4.64 -0.36 -35.68
CA PRO A 460 -4.77 0.84 -36.50
C PRO A 460 -3.41 1.40 -36.93
N VAL A 461 -2.38 1.21 -36.09
CA VAL A 461 -1.02 1.71 -36.26
C VAL A 461 0.00 0.58 -36.31
N PHE A 462 1.15 0.81 -36.93
CA PHE A 462 2.28 -0.11 -36.84
C PHE A 462 2.88 -0.02 -35.44
N CYS A 463 2.96 -1.14 -34.74
CA CYS A 463 3.49 -1.20 -33.38
C CYS A 463 4.77 -2.04 -33.37
N ARG A 464 5.91 -1.40 -33.17
CA ARG A 464 7.21 -2.05 -32.96
C ARG A 464 7.74 -1.62 -31.60
N LEU A 465 8.30 -2.55 -30.81
CA LEU A 465 8.84 -2.24 -29.47
C LEU A 465 7.82 -1.54 -28.56
N SER A 466 6.53 -1.86 -28.78
CA SER A 466 5.45 -1.53 -27.86
C SER A 466 5.48 -2.48 -26.67
N SER A 467 4.74 -2.14 -25.62
CA SER A 467 4.56 -3.00 -24.44
C SER A 467 3.07 -3.20 -24.22
N ALA A 468 2.67 -4.42 -23.86
CA ALA A 468 1.27 -4.76 -23.59
C ALA A 468 1.12 -5.39 -22.21
N LEU A 469 -0.06 -5.24 -21.60
CA LEU A 469 -0.41 -5.84 -20.31
C LEU A 469 -1.90 -6.20 -20.26
N ALA A 470 -2.26 -7.15 -19.41
CA ALA A 470 -3.64 -7.52 -19.15
C ALA A 470 -4.26 -6.63 -18.04
N TYR A 471 -5.48 -6.14 -18.27
CA TYR A 471 -6.25 -5.32 -17.34
C TYR A 471 -7.75 -5.63 -17.46
N GLN A 472 -8.38 -6.14 -16.39
CA GLN A 472 -9.84 -6.35 -16.30
C GLN A 472 -10.49 -6.95 -17.57
N ARG A 473 -9.95 -8.08 -18.07
CA ARG A 473 -10.40 -8.78 -19.31
C ARG A 473 -10.15 -8.03 -20.62
N LYS A 474 -9.31 -7.00 -20.60
CA LYS A 474 -8.82 -6.27 -21.77
C LYS A 474 -7.30 -6.35 -21.78
N ILE A 475 -6.70 -6.11 -22.94
CA ILE A 475 -5.26 -5.94 -23.08
C ILE A 475 -4.99 -4.47 -23.39
N LEU A 476 -4.17 -3.81 -22.59
CA LEU A 476 -3.70 -2.46 -22.86
C LEU A 476 -2.38 -2.54 -23.61
N ILE A 477 -2.28 -1.79 -24.71
CA ILE A 477 -1.09 -1.72 -25.56
C ILE A 477 -0.62 -0.27 -25.55
N ILE A 478 0.62 -0.05 -25.16
CA ILE A 478 1.22 1.28 -25.09
C ILE A 478 2.18 1.40 -26.26
N CYS A 479 1.81 2.25 -27.19
CA CYS A 479 2.56 2.53 -28.38
C CYS A 479 3.76 3.44 -28.05
N PRO A 480 4.85 3.36 -28.82
CA PRO A 480 6.01 4.21 -28.61
C PRO A 480 5.73 5.72 -28.68
N ASP A 481 4.70 6.14 -29.41
CA ASP A 481 4.24 7.53 -29.54
C ASP A 481 3.29 7.98 -28.40
N GLY A 482 3.14 7.14 -27.37
CA GLY A 482 2.33 7.41 -26.19
C GLY A 482 0.85 7.12 -26.35
N GLU A 483 0.38 6.69 -27.53
CA GLU A 483 -1.01 6.24 -27.68
C GLU A 483 -1.25 4.96 -26.88
N ILE A 484 -2.38 4.89 -26.17
CA ILE A 484 -2.78 3.73 -25.39
C ILE A 484 -4.00 3.11 -26.07
N LEU A 485 -3.83 1.91 -26.58
CA LEU A 485 -4.88 1.13 -27.21
C LEU A 485 -5.41 0.09 -26.22
N SER A 486 -6.71 -0.15 -26.27
CA SER A 486 -7.39 -1.22 -25.55
C SER A 486 -7.84 -2.27 -26.57
N PHE A 487 -7.41 -3.51 -26.37
CA PHE A 487 -7.82 -4.66 -27.16
C PHE A 487 -8.75 -5.57 -26.34
N GLN A 488 -9.91 -5.91 -26.92
CA GLN A 488 -10.86 -6.84 -26.32
C GLN A 488 -11.60 -7.60 -27.43
N ASP A 489 -11.59 -8.93 -27.38
CA ASP A 489 -12.36 -9.80 -28.28
C ASP A 489 -12.21 -9.48 -29.78
N GLY A 490 -11.02 -9.06 -30.22
CA GLY A 490 -10.73 -8.73 -31.62
C GLY A 490 -10.93 -7.24 -31.97
N ALA A 491 -11.62 -6.47 -31.13
CA ALA A 491 -11.79 -5.04 -31.29
C ALA A 491 -10.63 -4.27 -30.66
N VAL A 492 -10.22 -3.18 -31.32
CA VAL A 492 -9.18 -2.25 -30.84
C VAL A 492 -9.80 -0.86 -30.72
N GLU A 493 -9.65 -0.23 -29.56
CA GLU A 493 -10.13 1.12 -29.27
C GLU A 493 -9.00 1.97 -28.70
N THR A 494 -8.95 3.26 -29.06
CA THR A 494 -8.00 4.20 -28.43
C THR A 494 -8.55 4.61 -27.06
N LEU A 495 -7.83 4.26 -25.99
CA LEU A 495 -8.22 4.60 -24.62
C LEU A 495 -7.84 6.04 -24.26
N GLY A 496 -6.64 6.46 -24.66
CA GLY A 496 -6.04 7.76 -24.34
C GLY A 496 -4.61 7.89 -24.88
N ARG A 497 -3.90 8.93 -24.44
CA ARG A 497 -2.49 9.15 -24.80
C ARG A 497 -1.73 9.74 -23.61
N ILE A 498 -0.46 9.37 -23.48
CA ILE A 498 0.48 10.01 -22.57
C ILE A 498 1.07 11.25 -23.27
N PRO A 499 0.76 12.49 -22.84
CA PRO A 499 1.22 13.69 -23.51
C PRO A 499 2.76 13.81 -23.47
N GLY A 500 3.36 14.18 -24.61
CA GLY A 500 4.81 14.35 -24.72
C GLY A 500 5.62 13.06 -24.65
N PHE A 501 4.96 11.90 -24.69
CA PHE A 501 5.62 10.60 -24.64
C PHE A 501 6.03 10.13 -26.04
N GLU A 502 7.31 9.85 -26.23
CA GLU A 502 7.84 9.28 -27.46
C GLU A 502 9.05 8.40 -27.13
N ARG A 503 8.83 7.15 -26.73
CA ARG A 503 9.89 6.25 -26.22
C ARG A 503 9.61 4.81 -26.60
N TYR A 504 10.65 4.00 -26.74
CA TYR A 504 10.55 2.55 -26.93
C TYR A 504 11.42 1.81 -25.91
N SER A 505 11.23 0.49 -25.81
CA SER A 505 11.98 -0.38 -24.89
C SER A 505 11.91 0.07 -23.41
N PHE A 506 10.76 0.60 -23.00
CA PHE A 506 10.47 1.00 -21.62
C PHE A 506 9.88 -0.17 -20.82
N GLY A 507 10.09 -0.12 -19.50
CA GLY A 507 9.48 -1.06 -18.57
C GLY A 507 8.02 -0.72 -18.30
N LEU A 508 7.18 -1.74 -18.09
CA LEU A 508 5.74 -1.57 -17.95
C LEU A 508 5.17 -2.47 -16.84
N VAL A 509 4.40 -1.88 -15.91
CA VAL A 509 3.69 -2.65 -14.87
C VAL A 509 2.33 -2.02 -14.54
N LEU A 510 1.43 -2.86 -14.01
CA LEU A 510 0.13 -2.46 -13.49
C LEU A 510 0.19 -2.26 -11.97
N GLN A 511 -0.30 -1.11 -11.48
CA GLN A 511 -0.39 -0.80 -10.06
C GLN A 511 -1.76 -0.17 -9.77
N GLY A 512 -2.67 -0.96 -9.18
CA GLY A 512 -4.08 -0.55 -9.04
C GLY A 512 -4.70 -0.31 -10.42
N ASP A 513 -5.45 0.80 -10.55
CA ASP A 513 -6.03 1.25 -11.83
C ASP A 513 -5.08 2.16 -12.62
N SER A 514 -3.78 2.07 -12.36
CA SER A 514 -2.77 2.87 -13.04
C SER A 514 -1.71 2.00 -13.70
N VAL A 515 -1.36 2.41 -14.91
CA VAL A 515 -0.21 1.88 -15.62
C VAL A 515 1.01 2.73 -15.28
N ILE A 516 2.11 2.07 -14.92
CA ILE A 516 3.37 2.73 -14.62
C ILE A 516 4.40 2.36 -15.69
N VAL A 517 4.95 3.39 -16.32
CA VAL A 517 5.99 3.29 -17.35
C VAL A 517 7.32 3.73 -16.76
N TYR A 518 8.35 2.90 -16.93
CA TYR A 518 9.69 3.12 -16.40
C TYR A 518 10.68 3.33 -17.55
N GLY A 519 11.38 4.46 -17.55
CA GLY A 519 12.52 4.74 -18.42
C GLY A 519 12.22 4.59 -19.92
N GLY A 520 13.13 3.91 -20.62
CA GLY A 520 13.08 3.71 -22.08
C GLY A 520 13.99 4.68 -22.83
N MET A 521 13.92 4.64 -24.15
CA MET A 521 14.81 5.42 -25.02
C MET A 521 14.05 6.13 -26.14
N LYS A 522 14.52 7.32 -26.50
CA LYS A 522 14.12 8.06 -27.70
C LYS A 522 15.36 8.40 -28.50
N SER A 523 15.52 7.80 -29.68
CA SER A 523 16.72 7.97 -30.50
C SER A 523 17.99 7.62 -29.73
N SER A 524 18.71 8.61 -29.17
CA SER A 524 19.90 8.45 -28.35
C SER A 524 19.73 8.92 -26.89
N GLU A 525 18.57 9.47 -26.53
CA GLU A 525 18.26 9.93 -25.18
C GLU A 525 17.63 8.79 -24.38
N ILE A 526 18.22 8.47 -23.24
CA ILE A 526 17.73 7.44 -22.33
C ILE A 526 17.10 8.09 -21.11
N PHE A 527 15.92 7.62 -20.75
CA PHE A 527 15.10 8.18 -19.70
C PHE A 527 15.21 7.35 -18.42
N ASP A 528 15.13 8.02 -17.27
CA ASP A 528 15.02 7.45 -15.93
C ASP A 528 13.71 7.82 -15.25
N ASP A 529 12.90 8.71 -15.81
CA ASP A 529 11.64 9.14 -15.20
C ASP A 529 10.58 8.04 -15.23
N VAL A 530 9.70 8.12 -14.24
CA VAL A 530 8.58 7.19 -14.08
C VAL A 530 7.26 7.91 -14.31
N VAL A 531 6.54 7.48 -15.35
CA VAL A 531 5.27 8.06 -15.78
C VAL A 531 4.11 7.19 -15.30
N ARG A 532 3.11 7.80 -14.67
CA ARG A 532 1.86 7.14 -14.28
C ARG A 532 0.74 7.57 -15.21
N PHE A 533 0.02 6.61 -15.77
CA PHE A 533 -1.24 6.82 -16.48
C PHE A 533 -2.40 6.17 -15.71
N ASN A 534 -3.33 6.98 -15.24
CA ASN A 534 -4.54 6.47 -14.58
C ASN A 534 -5.57 6.06 -15.65
N ILE A 535 -5.96 4.78 -15.65
CA ILE A 535 -6.84 4.20 -16.67
C ILE A 535 -8.25 4.79 -16.57
N THR A 536 -8.76 4.98 -15.35
CA THR A 536 -10.12 5.45 -15.08
C THR A 536 -10.31 6.92 -15.44
N ASN A 537 -9.37 7.77 -15.03
CA ASN A 537 -9.42 9.22 -15.24
C ASN A 537 -8.78 9.64 -16.57
N LYS A 538 -8.07 8.73 -17.25
CA LYS A 538 -7.34 8.96 -18.51
C LYS A 538 -6.33 10.10 -18.41
N THR A 539 -5.72 10.27 -17.23
CA THR A 539 -4.73 11.32 -16.97
C THR A 539 -3.35 10.72 -16.84
N ALA A 540 -2.36 11.39 -17.43
CA ALA A 540 -0.95 11.09 -17.25
C ALA A 540 -0.33 12.10 -16.28
N SER A 541 0.56 11.62 -15.41
CA SER A 541 1.33 12.43 -14.48
C SER A 541 2.72 11.86 -14.30
N LEU A 542 3.73 12.72 -14.23
CA LEU A 542 5.04 12.33 -13.72
C LEU A 542 4.92 12.00 -12.23
N THR A 543 5.51 10.89 -11.82
CA THR A 543 5.46 10.48 -10.40
C THR A 543 6.42 11.30 -9.54
N GLY A 544 7.42 11.95 -10.15
CA GLY A 544 8.53 12.60 -9.44
C GLY A 544 9.61 11.63 -8.95
N ILE A 545 9.47 10.35 -9.30
CA ILE A 545 10.45 9.31 -9.01
C ILE A 545 11.24 8.99 -10.26
N TYR A 546 12.53 8.77 -10.06
CA TYR A 546 13.47 8.42 -11.10
C TYR A 546 14.10 7.07 -10.79
N MET A 547 14.35 6.30 -11.84
CA MET A 547 15.16 5.10 -11.79
C MET A 547 16.58 5.46 -11.37
N PRO A 548 17.27 4.59 -10.62
CA PRO A 548 18.65 4.86 -10.20
C PRO A 548 19.64 4.88 -11.36
N GLN A 549 19.25 4.29 -12.50
CA GLN A 549 20.02 4.26 -13.72
C GLN A 549 19.08 4.51 -14.89
N ARG A 550 19.53 5.31 -15.86
CA ARG A 550 18.89 5.49 -17.16
C ARG A 550 19.08 4.22 -17.96
N LEU A 551 17.99 3.48 -18.16
CA LEU A 551 18.01 2.17 -18.79
C LEU A 551 16.94 2.06 -19.86
N PHE A 552 17.24 1.27 -20.89
CA PHE A 552 16.28 0.78 -21.87
C PHE A 552 16.50 -0.71 -22.13
N GLY A 553 15.47 -1.39 -22.62
CA GLY A 553 15.54 -2.82 -22.95
C GLY A 553 15.79 -3.72 -21.73
N PHE A 554 15.45 -3.23 -20.53
CA PHE A 554 15.50 -3.99 -19.29
C PHE A 554 14.20 -4.77 -19.07
N GLY A 555 14.27 -5.87 -18.33
CA GLY A 555 13.08 -6.58 -17.87
C GLY A 555 12.39 -5.81 -16.75
N CYS A 556 11.08 -5.64 -16.81
CA CYS A 556 10.29 -4.97 -15.78
C CYS A 556 9.13 -5.86 -15.36
N VAL A 557 9.14 -6.31 -14.11
CA VAL A 557 8.12 -7.24 -13.59
C VAL A 557 7.73 -6.87 -12.17
N LYS A 558 6.52 -7.26 -11.80
CA LYS A 558 5.99 -7.11 -10.44
C LYS A 558 6.16 -8.44 -9.68
N SER A 559 6.68 -8.40 -8.46
CA SER A 559 6.80 -9.59 -7.62
C SER A 559 6.80 -9.22 -6.12
N VAL A 560 6.72 -10.23 -5.27
CA VAL A 560 6.75 -10.09 -3.81
C VAL A 560 8.09 -10.56 -3.29
N ILE A 561 8.76 -9.70 -2.51
CA ILE A 561 10.09 -9.92 -1.94
C ILE A 561 10.02 -9.89 -0.42
N HIS A 562 10.75 -10.77 0.23
CA HIS A 562 10.91 -10.72 1.69
C HIS A 562 11.82 -9.54 2.07
N LYS A 563 11.34 -8.66 2.97
CA LYS A 563 12.00 -7.41 3.40
C LYS A 563 13.43 -7.59 3.92
N LYS A 564 13.80 -8.77 4.43
CA LYS A 564 15.19 -9.08 4.83
C LYS A 564 16.20 -8.95 3.69
N TYR A 565 15.74 -9.04 2.44
CA TYR A 565 16.58 -8.85 1.24
C TYR A 565 16.59 -7.39 0.74
N LEU A 566 15.75 -6.51 1.29
CA LEU A 566 15.66 -5.09 0.94
C LEU A 566 16.60 -4.21 1.80
N THR A 567 17.82 -4.68 2.02
CA THR A 567 18.80 -4.05 2.94
C THR A 567 19.86 -3.21 2.24
N LYS A 568 19.98 -3.31 0.91
CA LYS A 568 20.96 -2.57 0.11
C LYS A 568 20.25 -1.42 -0.63
N PRO A 569 20.15 -0.21 -0.05
CA PRO A 569 19.54 0.92 -0.75
C PRO A 569 20.40 1.33 -1.95
N VAL A 570 19.74 1.84 -3.00
CA VAL A 570 20.41 2.52 -4.09
C VAL A 570 20.45 4.00 -3.74
N SER A 571 21.65 4.57 -3.68
CA SER A 571 21.91 5.97 -3.32
C SER A 571 21.53 6.93 -4.43
#